data_AF-A0A416D1A9-F1
#
_entry.id   AF-A0A416D1A9-F1
#
_cell.length_a   1.000
_cell.length_b   1.000
_cell.length_c   1.000
_cell.angle_alpha   90.00
_cell.angle_beta   90.00
_cell.angle_gamma   90.00
#
_symmetry.space_group_name_H-M   'P 1'
#
loop_
_entity.id
_entity.type
_entity.pdbx_description
1 polymer ?
#
loop_
_entity_poly.entity_id
_entity_poly.type
_entity_poly.pdbx_seq_one_letter_code
_entity_poly.pdbx_strand_id
1 'polypeptide(L)'
;MQTGTISIAGINTPIPKLGIQWYAKGGIMTRPTMFGMNGGFPMVGGESGAEAILPLDRFWNTLQNYMKPVSANEKPSIINQINVTVYSNGEDDDTLANKVAKRIVEVLENM
;
A
#
# COMPACT_ATOMS: atom_id res chain seq x y z
N MET A 1 -29.51 -31.42 -19.05
CA MET A 1 -28.05 -31.16 -19.07
C MET A 1 -27.76 -30.29 -20.27
N GLN A 2 -27.16 -29.11 -20.10
CA GLN A 2 -26.98 -28.17 -21.21
C GLN A 2 -25.67 -28.54 -21.94
N THR A 3 -25.77 -29.03 -23.17
CA THR A 3 -24.63 -29.50 -23.97
C THR A 3 -24.12 -28.37 -24.85
N GLY A 4 -22.80 -28.13 -24.87
CA GLY A 4 -22.18 -27.26 -25.87
C GLY A 4 -21.71 -28.10 -27.05
N THR A 5 -21.83 -27.60 -28.28
CA THR A 5 -21.31 -28.30 -29.47
C THR A 5 -20.06 -27.58 -29.93
N ILE A 6 -18.94 -28.29 -30.04
CA ILE A 6 -17.79 -27.81 -30.82
C ILE A 6 -17.76 -28.57 -32.15
N SER A 7 -17.38 -27.86 -33.21
CA SER A 7 -17.30 -28.42 -34.56
C SER A 7 -15.84 -28.41 -35.00
N ILE A 8 -15.25 -29.60 -35.17
CA ILE A 8 -13.89 -29.77 -35.68
C ILE A 8 -13.98 -30.54 -36.99
N ALA A 9 -13.48 -29.95 -38.09
CA ALA A 9 -13.53 -30.54 -39.43
C ALA A 9 -14.93 -31.07 -39.85
N GLY A 10 -15.99 -30.34 -39.49
CA GLY A 10 -17.38 -30.69 -39.85
C GLY A 10 -18.03 -31.76 -38.96
N ILE A 11 -17.33 -32.29 -37.96
CA ILE A 11 -17.88 -33.22 -36.98
C ILE A 11 -18.30 -32.44 -35.73
N ASN A 12 -19.59 -32.52 -35.41
CA ASN A 12 -20.18 -31.93 -34.21
C ASN A 12 -20.00 -32.87 -33.02
N THR A 13 -19.15 -32.49 -32.07
CA THR A 13 -18.95 -33.24 -30.84
C THR A 13 -19.66 -32.55 -29.67
N PRO A 14 -20.67 -33.19 -29.07
CA PRO A 14 -21.33 -32.68 -27.86
C PRO A 14 -20.39 -32.76 -26.66
N ILE A 15 -20.06 -31.61 -26.08
CA ILE A 15 -19.29 -31.52 -24.84
C ILE A 15 -20.27 -31.21 -23.69
N PRO A 16 -20.23 -31.98 -22.58
CA PRO A 16 -21.01 -31.65 -21.41
C PRO A 16 -20.53 -30.31 -20.85
N LYS A 17 -21.43 -29.32 -20.68
CA LYS A 17 -21.09 -28.14 -19.90
C LYS A 17 -21.00 -28.56 -18.44
N LEU A 18 -19.79 -28.56 -17.90
CA LEU A 18 -19.58 -28.72 -16.47
C LEU A 18 -20.22 -27.51 -15.76
N GLY A 19 -21.01 -27.76 -14.71
CA GLY A 19 -21.67 -26.72 -13.90
C GLY A 19 -20.69 -25.94 -13.02
N ILE A 20 -19.56 -25.53 -13.58
CA ILE A 20 -18.46 -24.87 -12.86
C ILE A 20 -18.62 -23.36 -13.02
N GLN A 21 -18.71 -22.66 -11.91
CA GLN A 21 -18.67 -21.21 -11.86
C GLN A 21 -17.26 -20.75 -11.47
N TRP A 22 -16.63 -19.94 -12.33
CA TRP A 22 -15.27 -19.45 -12.11
C TRP A 22 -15.30 -18.10 -11.38
N TYR A 23 -14.65 -18.03 -10.22
CA TYR A 23 -14.56 -16.82 -9.38
C TYR A 23 -13.14 -16.20 -9.39
N ALA A 24 -12.59 -15.95 -10.59
CA ALA A 24 -11.23 -15.45 -10.77
C ALA A 24 -10.98 -14.06 -10.14
N LYS A 25 -12.04 -13.27 -9.91
CA LYS A 25 -11.96 -11.95 -9.25
C LYS A 25 -11.85 -12.03 -7.73
N GLY A 26 -11.87 -13.25 -7.18
CA GLY A 26 -12.01 -13.49 -5.76
C GLY A 26 -13.46 -13.50 -5.30
N GLY A 27 -13.67 -13.57 -4.00
CA GLY A 27 -14.99 -13.60 -3.38
C GLY A 27 -14.91 -13.47 -1.86
N ILE A 28 -16.07 -13.24 -1.23
CA ILE A 28 -16.20 -13.21 0.23
C ILE A 28 -17.07 -14.39 0.64
N MET A 29 -16.54 -15.24 1.51
CA MET A 29 -17.22 -16.37 2.17
C MET A 29 -17.85 -15.85 3.45
N THR A 30 -19.13 -15.47 3.41
CA THR A 30 -19.88 -14.95 4.57
C THR A 30 -20.62 -16.03 5.36
N ARG A 31 -20.50 -17.28 4.92
CA ARG A 31 -21.11 -18.49 5.47
C ARG A 31 -20.23 -19.68 5.08
N PRO A 32 -20.35 -20.83 5.75
CA PRO A 32 -19.62 -22.04 5.40
C PRO A 32 -19.74 -22.35 3.90
N THR A 33 -18.63 -22.21 3.18
CA THR A 33 -18.54 -22.27 1.71
C THR A 33 -17.44 -23.22 1.30
N MET A 34 -17.77 -24.21 0.48
CA MET A 34 -16.78 -25.10 -0.11
C MET A 34 -16.06 -24.38 -1.26
N PHE A 35 -14.73 -24.29 -1.19
CA PHE A 35 -13.92 -23.54 -2.17
C PHE A 35 -12.97 -24.43 -2.99
N GLY A 36 -12.82 -25.71 -2.64
CA GLY A 36 -11.99 -26.64 -3.40
C GLY A 36 -12.09 -28.08 -2.90
N MET A 37 -11.30 -28.97 -3.50
CA MET A 37 -11.17 -30.37 -3.08
C MET A 37 -9.68 -30.72 -2.96
N ASN A 38 -9.30 -31.39 -1.89
CA ASN A 38 -7.95 -31.91 -1.67
C ASN A 38 -8.00 -33.41 -1.39
N GLY A 39 -7.52 -34.23 -2.33
CA GLY A 39 -7.48 -35.69 -2.16
C GLY A 39 -8.84 -36.35 -1.87
N GLY A 40 -9.93 -35.79 -2.40
CA GLY A 40 -11.31 -36.27 -2.16
C GLY A 40 -12.03 -35.60 -0.98
N PHE A 41 -11.32 -34.84 -0.14
CA PHE A 41 -11.93 -34.08 0.94
C PHE A 41 -12.31 -32.67 0.47
N PRO A 42 -13.55 -32.20 0.70
CA PRO A 42 -13.94 -30.84 0.41
C PRO A 42 -13.22 -29.87 1.36
N MET A 43 -12.71 -28.77 0.82
CA MET A 43 -12.15 -27.67 1.61
C MET A 43 -13.24 -26.62 1.80
N VAL A 44 -13.48 -26.24 3.06
CA VAL A 44 -14.53 -25.30 3.46
C VAL A 44 -13.90 -24.14 4.23
N GLY A 45 -14.40 -22.93 3.98
CA GLY A 45 -14.06 -21.72 4.73
C GLY A 45 -15.31 -20.88 5.00
N GLY A 46 -15.14 -19.74 5.66
CA GLY A 46 -16.23 -18.85 6.09
C GLY A 46 -16.92 -19.33 7.36
N GLU A 47 -16.21 -20.10 8.20
CA GLU A 47 -16.72 -20.60 9.49
C GLU A 47 -16.51 -19.59 10.62
N SER A 48 -15.49 -18.74 10.52
CA SER A 48 -15.14 -17.74 11.54
C SER A 48 -15.63 -16.32 11.18
N GLY A 49 -16.73 -16.23 10.42
CA GLY A 49 -17.27 -14.98 9.90
C GLY A 49 -16.92 -14.75 8.44
N ALA A 50 -16.81 -13.48 8.03
CA ALA A 50 -16.54 -13.13 6.64
C ALA A 50 -15.06 -13.35 6.30
N GLU A 51 -14.78 -14.37 5.50
CA GLU A 51 -13.45 -14.70 5.00
C GLU A 51 -13.33 -14.33 3.51
N ALA A 52 -12.14 -13.99 3.00
CA ALA A 52 -11.96 -13.54 1.62
C ALA A 52 -11.03 -14.46 0.83
N ILE A 53 -11.43 -14.77 -0.41
CA ILE A 53 -10.57 -15.36 -1.43
C ILE A 53 -9.98 -14.20 -2.23
N LEU A 54 -8.69 -13.94 -2.05
CA LEU A 54 -8.00 -12.81 -2.68
C LEU A 54 -7.15 -13.29 -3.87
N PRO A 55 -7.36 -12.73 -5.08
CA PRO A 55 -6.45 -12.95 -6.20
C PRO A 55 -5.03 -12.47 -5.87
N LEU A 56 -4.02 -13.27 -6.24
CA LEU A 56 -2.62 -12.99 -5.93
C LEU A 56 -2.15 -11.66 -6.54
N ASP A 57 -2.55 -11.35 -7.76
CA ASP A 57 -2.23 -10.09 -8.43
C ASP A 57 -2.70 -8.88 -7.60
N ARG A 58 -3.96 -8.91 -7.12
CA ARG A 58 -4.50 -7.83 -6.27
C ARG A 58 -3.82 -7.77 -4.91
N PHE A 59 -3.54 -8.92 -4.31
CA PHE A 59 -2.82 -8.98 -3.04
C PHE A 59 -1.43 -8.34 -3.17
N TRP A 60 -0.63 -8.79 -4.14
CA TRP A 60 0.73 -8.29 -4.33
C TRP A 60 0.77 -6.83 -4.75
N ASN A 61 -0.14 -6.38 -5.60
CA ASN A 61 -0.23 -4.96 -5.99
C ASN A 61 -0.54 -4.08 -4.78
N THR A 62 -1.47 -4.52 -3.93
CA THR A 62 -1.86 -3.78 -2.72
C THR A 62 -0.71 -3.76 -1.72
N LEU A 63 -0.10 -4.91 -1.45
CA LEU A 63 1.03 -5.02 -0.54
C LEU A 63 2.22 -4.18 -1.01
N GLN A 64 2.56 -4.23 -2.30
CA GLN A 64 3.61 -3.38 -2.87
C GLN A 64 3.30 -1.90 -2.71
N ASN A 65 2.04 -1.49 -2.85
CA ASN A 65 1.66 -0.09 -2.64
C ASN A 65 1.86 0.36 -1.18
N TYR A 66 1.60 -0.51 -0.21
CA TYR A 66 1.84 -0.22 1.21
C TYR A 66 3.31 -0.35 1.61
N MET A 67 4.04 -1.26 0.98
CA MET A 67 5.46 -1.50 1.22
C MET A 67 6.38 -0.61 0.37
N LYS A 68 5.82 0.21 -0.53
CA LYS A 68 6.59 1.22 -1.25
C LYS A 68 7.35 2.01 -0.20
N PRO A 69 8.70 1.93 -0.20
CA PRO A 69 9.47 2.66 0.79
C PRO A 69 9.07 4.11 0.64
N VAL A 70 8.64 4.72 1.74
CA VAL A 70 8.65 6.17 1.88
C VAL A 70 10.03 6.56 1.40
N SER A 71 10.09 7.31 0.29
CA SER A 71 11.31 7.53 -0.46
C SER A 71 12.41 7.94 0.51
N ALA A 72 13.54 7.23 0.55
CA ALA A 72 14.67 7.60 1.41
C ALA A 72 15.24 9.01 1.06
N ASN A 73 14.74 9.63 -0.01
CA ASN A 73 15.00 11.03 -0.36
C ASN A 73 14.07 12.03 0.34
N GLU A 74 13.00 11.58 1.00
CA GLU A 74 12.37 12.32 2.10
C GLU A 74 13.22 12.10 3.34
N LYS A 75 14.46 12.61 3.32
CA LYS A 75 15.14 12.89 4.59
C LYS A 75 14.14 13.75 5.39
N PRO A 76 13.72 13.34 6.60
CA PRO A 76 12.94 14.25 7.42
C PRO A 76 13.78 15.52 7.52
N SER A 77 13.27 16.62 6.96
CA SER A 77 13.90 17.92 7.12
C SER A 77 13.73 18.27 8.58
N ILE A 78 14.72 17.90 9.40
CA ILE A 78 14.78 18.32 10.78
C ILE A 78 15.19 19.80 10.74
N ILE A 79 14.19 20.67 10.69
CA ILE A 79 14.38 22.12 10.80
C ILE A 79 14.46 22.44 12.30
N ASN A 80 15.67 22.57 12.83
CA ASN A 80 15.88 23.10 14.17
C ASN A 80 15.71 24.63 14.12
N GLN A 81 14.53 25.14 14.49
CA GLN A 81 14.26 26.57 14.55
C GLN A 81 14.65 27.13 15.93
N ILE A 82 15.52 28.15 15.94
CA ILE A 82 15.89 28.90 17.15
C ILE A 82 15.32 30.32 17.01
N ASN A 83 14.43 30.71 17.91
CA ASN A 83 13.92 32.08 17.98
C ASN A 83 14.78 32.90 18.95
N VAL A 84 15.46 33.93 18.46
CA VAL A 84 16.29 34.84 19.27
C VAL A 84 15.58 36.19 19.34
N THR A 85 15.31 36.67 20.56
CA THR A 85 14.80 38.04 20.80
C THR A 85 15.95 38.89 21.31
N VAL A 86 16.21 40.01 20.64
CA VAL A 86 17.28 40.95 20.99
C VAL A 86 16.66 42.31 21.32
N TYR A 87 17.05 42.89 22.45
CA TYR A 87 16.62 44.22 22.85
C TYR A 87 17.72 45.22 22.50
N SER A 88 17.36 46.29 21.78
CA SER A 88 18.33 47.32 21.36
C SER A 88 18.87 48.14 22.53
N ASN A 89 18.11 48.23 23.63
CA ASN A 89 18.44 49.05 24.80
C ASN A 89 18.84 50.50 24.44
N GLY A 90 18.22 51.05 23.39
CA GLY A 90 18.49 52.40 22.88
C GLY A 90 19.59 52.51 21.82
N GLU A 91 20.19 51.40 21.39
CA GLU A 91 21.07 51.37 20.22
C GLU A 91 20.29 51.50 18.91
N ASP A 92 20.94 52.03 17.86
CA ASP A 92 20.37 52.06 16.53
C ASP A 92 20.32 50.66 15.89
N ASP A 93 19.36 50.49 14.97
CA ASP A 93 19.06 49.21 14.35
C ASP A 93 20.26 48.62 13.59
N ASP A 94 21.07 49.47 12.94
CA ASP A 94 22.22 49.04 12.14
C ASP A 94 23.37 48.57 13.04
N THR A 95 23.67 49.29 14.12
CA THR A 95 24.67 48.88 15.11
C THR A 95 24.27 47.58 15.79
N LEU A 96 23.00 47.44 16.16
CA LEU A 96 22.49 46.23 16.80
C LEU A 96 22.59 45.02 15.87
N ALA A 97 22.14 45.16 14.63
CA ALA A 97 22.20 44.10 13.63
C ALA A 97 23.64 43.64 13.39
N ASN A 98 24.57 44.58 13.26
CA ASN A 98 25.99 44.28 13.07
C ASN A 98 26.61 43.54 14.27
N LYS A 99 26.27 43.92 15.51
CA LYS A 99 26.73 43.21 16.72
C LYS A 99 26.20 41.77 16.79
N VAL A 100 24.91 41.58 16.50
CA VAL A 100 24.29 40.25 16.51
C VAL A 100 24.89 39.36 15.42
N ALA A 101 25.03 39.87 14.20
CA ALA A 101 25.66 39.16 13.10
C ALA A 101 27.10 38.75 13.43
N LYS A 102 27.90 39.69 13.96
CA LYS A 102 29.28 39.42 14.39
C LYS A 102 29.33 38.32 15.45
N ARG A 103 28.45 38.36 16.45
CA ARG A 103 28.43 37.36 17.53
C ARG A 103 28.06 35.96 17.01
N ILE A 104 27.14 35.87 16.05
CA ILE A 104 26.78 34.59 15.42
C ILE A 104 27.98 34.02 14.66
N VAL A 105 28.66 34.84 13.86
CA VAL A 105 29.86 34.41 13.12
C VAL A 105 30.97 33.97 14.08
N GLU A 106 31.27 34.73 15.12
CA GLU A 106 32.26 34.36 16.15
C GLU A 106 31.96 33.00 16.78
N VAL A 107 30.69 32.70 17.09
CA VAL A 107 30.31 31.41 17.68
C VAL A 107 30.50 30.28 16.68
N LEU A 108 30.18 30.50 15.40
CA LEU A 108 30.31 29.49 14.35
C LEU A 108 31.77 29.20 13.98
N GLU A 109 32.66 30.20 13.98
CA GLU A 109 34.08 30.02 13.68
C GLU A 109 34.85 29.32 14.81
N ASN A 110 34.31 29.36 16.04
CA ASN A 110 34.89 28.72 17.23
C ASN A 110 34.27 27.34 17.55
N MET A 111 33.38 26.82 16.69
CA MET A 111 32.83 25.46 16.76
C MET A 111 33.67 24.47 15.96
#